data_AF-A0A2T3A4W1-F1
#
_entry.id   AF-A0A2T3A4W1-F1
#
_cell.length_a   1.000
_cell.length_b   1.000
_cell.length_c   1.000
_cell.angle_alpha   90.00
_cell.angle_beta   90.00
_cell.angle_gamma   90.00
#
_symmetry.space_group_name_H-M   'P 1'
#
loop_
_entity.id
_entity.type
_entity.pdbx_description
1 polymer ?
#
loop_
_entity_poly.entity_id
_entity_poly.type
_entity_poly.pdbx_seq_one_letter_code
_entity_poly.pdbx_strand_id
1 'polypeptide(L)'
;MLGLIYIAHLDATTPEQAWPLQSPGPGEPDWLALNLGKHDMWEFCDPLREDGCFREMLVQMASWGDGSGDGADSGAMFTPDELKDGGFPNIRSDILAMLGLQRSTTRIWQNEQDQEEQHEDGDGAEQETPSPSPSNPYYRAANILSQLMPLEYSPRNLLKFAAFTHYTTSAFRALWGRKDPGALILIVYWYAKAVPSPYWWIRKRALLECQAICIYMERHHSDIPHLDDILQFPKTTCGLSTI
;
A
#
# COMPACT_ATOMS: atom_id res chain seq x y z
N MET A 1 -7.59 -1.94 20.57
CA MET A 1 -8.88 -1.53 19.94
C MET A 1 -9.05 -0.02 19.74
N LEU A 2 -8.60 0.86 20.65
CA LEU A 2 -8.69 2.33 20.47
C LEU A 2 -8.06 2.85 19.16
N GLY A 3 -6.96 2.24 18.71
CA GLY A 3 -6.30 2.60 17.45
C GLY A 3 -7.10 2.27 16.16
N LEU A 4 -8.02 1.31 16.21
CA LEU A 4 -8.93 1.01 15.09
C LEU A 4 -10.18 1.91 15.14
N ILE A 5 -10.68 2.23 16.34
CA ILE A 5 -11.80 3.15 16.56
C ILE A 5 -11.44 4.58 16.14
N TYR A 6 -10.21 5.04 16.35
CA TYR A 6 -9.79 6.38 15.90
C TYR A 6 -9.56 6.46 14.38
N ILE A 7 -9.17 5.36 13.71
CA ILE A 7 -9.19 5.32 12.22
C ILE A 7 -10.60 5.64 11.71
N ALA A 8 -11.63 5.21 12.45
CA ALA A 8 -13.03 5.46 12.12
C ALA A 8 -13.47 6.91 12.28
N HIS A 9 -12.71 7.71 13.05
CA HIS A 9 -13.08 9.08 13.32
C HIS A 9 -12.48 9.99 12.25
N LEU A 10 -13.35 10.42 11.33
CA LEU A 10 -13.08 11.47 10.35
C LEU A 10 -14.17 12.54 10.46
N ASP A 11 -13.78 13.72 10.92
CA ASP A 11 -14.67 14.88 11.05
C ASP A 11 -15.01 15.54 9.71
N ALA A 12 -14.25 15.24 8.65
CA ALA A 12 -14.56 15.71 7.31
C ALA A 12 -15.92 15.18 6.84
N THR A 13 -16.68 16.07 6.20
CA THR A 13 -17.95 15.76 5.54
C THR A 13 -17.87 15.91 4.01
N THR A 14 -16.82 16.59 3.52
CA THR A 14 -16.52 16.77 2.10
C THR A 14 -15.04 16.46 1.83
N PRO A 15 -14.64 16.11 0.60
CA PRO A 15 -13.25 15.84 0.26
C PRO A 15 -12.34 17.07 0.47
N GLU A 16 -12.84 18.30 0.31
CA GLU A 16 -12.05 19.52 0.55
C GLU A 16 -11.66 19.70 2.02
N GLN A 17 -12.45 19.15 2.93
CA GLN A 17 -12.15 19.14 4.37
C GLN A 17 -11.22 17.99 4.77
N ALA A 18 -11.03 17.00 3.90
CA ALA A 18 -10.17 15.86 4.15
C ALA A 18 -8.71 16.16 3.74
N TRP A 19 -7.79 15.49 4.40
CA TRP A 19 -6.40 15.47 3.96
C TRP A 19 -6.30 14.79 2.58
N PRO A 20 -5.48 15.27 1.64
CA PRO A 20 -4.47 16.34 1.76
C PRO A 20 -4.95 17.76 1.38
N LEU A 21 -6.23 17.95 1.05
CA LEU A 21 -6.77 19.26 0.62
C LEU A 21 -7.04 20.24 1.75
N GLN A 22 -7.27 19.73 2.97
CA GLN A 22 -7.47 20.55 4.16
C GLN A 22 -6.38 21.63 4.28
N SER A 23 -6.79 22.88 4.53
CA SER A 23 -5.85 23.98 4.77
C SER A 23 -4.96 23.65 5.96
N PRO A 24 -3.64 23.96 5.91
CA PRO A 24 -2.71 23.61 6.98
C PRO A 24 -3.10 24.36 8.26
N GLY A 25 -3.76 23.67 9.18
CA GLY A 25 -3.78 24.04 10.59
C GLY A 25 -2.40 23.83 11.23
N PRO A 26 -2.15 24.32 12.45
CA PRO A 26 -0.82 24.31 13.08
C PRO A 26 -0.30 22.93 13.51
N GLY A 27 -0.83 21.84 12.98
CA GLY A 27 -0.35 20.49 13.23
C GLY A 27 -0.52 19.62 11.99
N GLU A 28 0.53 18.86 11.64
CA GLU A 28 0.43 17.67 10.81
C GLU A 28 -0.77 16.80 11.27
N PRO A 29 -1.46 16.03 10.40
CA PRO A 29 -2.69 15.38 10.82
C PRO A 29 -2.45 14.46 12.03
N ASP A 30 -3.09 14.77 13.18
CA ASP A 30 -2.89 14.06 14.45
C ASP A 30 -3.07 12.54 14.31
N TRP A 31 -3.85 12.08 13.34
CA TRP A 31 -4.04 10.66 13.04
C TRP A 31 -2.82 9.99 12.39
N LEU A 32 -2.02 10.71 11.59
CA LEU A 32 -0.77 10.20 11.02
C LEU A 32 0.26 10.03 12.14
N ALA A 33 0.29 10.99 13.07
CA ALA A 33 1.08 10.90 14.30
C ALA A 33 0.57 9.81 15.27
N LEU A 34 -0.75 9.59 15.37
CA LEU A 34 -1.35 8.52 16.18
C LEU A 34 -1.14 7.12 15.59
N ASN A 35 -0.94 7.00 14.26
CA ASN A 35 -0.44 5.76 13.69
C ASN A 35 1.01 5.45 14.12
N LEU A 36 1.81 6.47 14.52
CA LEU A 36 3.16 6.25 15.08
C LEU A 36 3.10 5.58 16.47
N GLY A 37 2.15 5.97 17.32
CA GLY A 37 1.95 5.37 18.66
C GLY A 37 1.43 3.92 18.66
N LYS A 38 1.04 3.39 17.49
CA LYS A 38 0.61 1.99 17.34
C LYS A 38 1.77 1.00 17.33
N HIS A 39 3.01 1.44 17.11
CA HIS A 39 4.14 0.51 17.08
C HIS A 39 4.34 -0.17 18.44
N ASP A 40 4.30 0.61 19.52
CA ASP A 40 4.42 0.12 20.90
C ASP A 40 3.18 -0.67 21.34
N MET A 41 1.98 -0.24 20.92
CA MET A 41 0.75 -0.99 21.20
C MET A 41 0.64 -2.29 20.38
N TRP A 42 1.25 -2.37 19.20
CA TRP A 42 1.23 -3.57 18.38
C TRP A 42 2.08 -4.66 19.01
N GLU A 43 3.24 -4.36 19.58
CA GLU A 43 4.01 -5.36 20.34
C GLU A 43 3.17 -5.99 21.46
N PHE A 44 2.35 -5.18 22.12
CA PHE A 44 1.43 -5.64 23.18
C PHE A 44 0.18 -6.36 22.64
N CYS A 45 -0.40 -5.86 21.54
CA CYS A 45 -1.63 -6.34 20.94
C CYS A 45 -1.39 -7.31 19.78
N ASP A 46 -0.15 -7.75 19.54
CA ASP A 46 0.22 -8.57 18.39
C ASP A 46 -0.63 -9.82 18.45
N PRO A 47 -1.60 -9.97 17.54
CA PRO A 47 -2.50 -11.10 17.63
C PRO A 47 -1.74 -12.39 17.30
N LEU A 48 -0.58 -12.30 16.64
CA LEU A 48 0.27 -13.42 16.24
C LEU A 48 1.11 -13.98 17.39
N ARG A 49 1.18 -13.24 18.51
CA ARG A 49 1.89 -13.66 19.71
C ARG A 49 1.20 -14.90 20.30
N GLU A 50 1.97 -15.96 20.57
CA GLU A 50 1.41 -17.25 21.03
C GLU A 50 0.60 -17.12 22.33
N ASP A 51 1.00 -16.19 23.20
CA ASP A 51 0.36 -15.85 24.49
C ASP A 51 -0.56 -14.62 24.42
N GLY A 52 -0.81 -14.08 23.22
CA GLY A 52 -1.60 -12.88 23.01
C GLY A 52 -3.11 -13.11 23.15
N CYS A 53 -3.80 -12.28 23.93
CA CYS A 53 -5.26 -12.37 24.08
C CYS A 53 -6.04 -12.07 22.78
N PHE A 54 -5.39 -11.53 21.76
CA PHE A 54 -5.96 -11.28 20.43
C PHE A 54 -5.76 -12.44 19.44
N ARG A 55 -5.07 -13.52 19.84
CA ARG A 55 -4.88 -14.71 19.01
C ARG A 55 -6.20 -15.38 18.64
N GLU A 56 -7.15 -15.41 19.58
CA GLU A 56 -8.51 -15.90 19.31
C GLU A 56 -9.22 -15.08 18.22
N MET A 57 -8.96 -13.77 18.13
CA MET A 57 -9.51 -12.91 17.08
C MET A 57 -8.95 -13.28 15.70
N LEU A 58 -7.66 -13.59 15.59
CA LEU A 58 -7.05 -14.10 14.36
C LEU A 58 -7.66 -15.42 13.92
N VAL A 59 -7.79 -16.37 14.84
CA VAL A 59 -8.36 -17.69 14.57
C VAL A 59 -9.80 -17.54 14.07
N GLN A 60 -10.59 -16.67 14.68
CA GLN A 60 -11.96 -16.39 14.25
C GLN A 60 -12.03 -15.65 12.91
N MET A 61 -11.17 -14.66 12.65
CA MET A 61 -11.12 -13.95 11.36
C MET A 61 -10.68 -14.87 10.21
N ALA A 62 -9.78 -15.81 10.47
CA ALA A 62 -9.36 -16.83 9.51
C ALA A 62 -10.45 -17.89 9.28
N SER A 63 -11.25 -18.19 10.30
CA SER A 63 -12.36 -19.15 10.21
C SER A 63 -13.64 -18.58 9.59
N TRP A 64 -13.72 -17.26 9.36
CA TRP A 64 -14.79 -16.64 8.56
C TRP A 64 -14.52 -16.89 7.06
N GLY A 65 -14.58 -18.15 6.66
CA GLY A 65 -14.79 -18.52 5.25
C GLY A 65 -16.17 -18.02 4.82
N ASP A 66 -16.29 -17.53 3.60
CA ASP A 66 -17.61 -17.38 3.01
C ASP A 66 -18.28 -18.75 3.04
N GLY A 67 -19.61 -18.81 3.20
CA GLY A 67 -20.33 -20.09 3.27
C GLY A 67 -20.29 -20.91 1.97
N SER A 68 -19.33 -20.68 1.07
CA SER A 68 -19.04 -21.53 -0.07
C SER A 68 -18.17 -22.70 0.40
N GLY A 69 -18.78 -23.89 0.40
CA GLY A 69 -18.17 -25.14 0.86
C GLY A 69 -17.07 -25.69 -0.05
N ASP A 70 -16.17 -24.84 -0.56
CA ASP A 70 -14.96 -25.31 -1.22
C ASP A 70 -13.87 -25.50 -0.17
N GLY A 71 -13.91 -26.70 0.42
CA GLY A 71 -12.88 -27.23 1.30
C GLY A 71 -11.58 -27.46 0.52
N ALA A 72 -10.75 -26.43 0.39
CA ALA A 72 -9.36 -26.59 -0.04
C ALA A 72 -8.48 -25.38 0.29
N ASP A 73 -8.61 -24.76 1.48
CA ASP A 73 -7.44 -24.16 2.13
C ASP A 73 -7.69 -24.02 3.63
N SER A 74 -7.23 -25.01 4.38
CA SER A 74 -7.42 -25.08 5.82
C SER A 74 -6.43 -24.15 6.52
N GLY A 75 -6.91 -23.02 7.03
CA GLY A 75 -6.35 -22.43 8.26
C GLY A 75 -4.89 -22.00 8.24
N ALA A 76 -4.39 -21.41 7.16
CA ALA A 76 -3.14 -20.65 7.25
C ALA A 76 -3.35 -19.43 8.17
N MET A 77 -2.82 -19.53 9.39
CA MET A 77 -2.68 -18.40 10.32
C MET A 77 -1.85 -17.34 9.61
N PHE A 78 -2.46 -16.18 9.30
CA PHE A 78 -1.79 -15.06 8.64
C PHE A 78 -0.44 -14.83 9.31
N THR A 79 0.67 -14.95 8.57
CA THR A 79 1.96 -14.41 9.02
C THR A 79 2.26 -13.18 8.18
N PRO A 80 2.62 -12.05 8.80
CA PRO A 80 3.07 -10.85 8.11
C PRO A 80 4.23 -11.05 7.14
N ASP A 81 4.91 -12.19 7.28
CA ASP A 81 6.00 -12.63 6.43
C ASP A 81 5.52 -13.09 5.06
N GLU A 82 4.26 -13.55 4.92
CA GLU A 82 3.66 -13.89 3.61
C GLU A 82 3.69 -12.70 2.64
N LEU A 83 3.58 -11.48 3.17
CA LEU A 83 3.52 -10.25 2.37
C LEU A 83 4.90 -9.72 1.95
N LYS A 84 6.01 -10.46 2.12
CA LYS A 84 7.36 -9.92 1.92
C LYS A 84 8.02 -10.25 0.57
N ASP A 85 7.60 -11.32 -0.13
CA ASP A 85 8.40 -11.90 -1.24
C ASP A 85 7.72 -11.87 -2.63
N GLY A 86 6.65 -11.08 -2.82
CA GLY A 86 5.83 -11.12 -4.04
C GLY A 86 6.24 -10.22 -5.23
N GLY A 87 7.27 -9.38 -5.11
CA GLY A 87 7.59 -8.36 -6.14
C GLY A 87 6.45 -7.35 -6.38
N PHE A 88 6.22 -6.95 -7.63
CA PHE A 88 5.18 -5.98 -8.03
C PHE A 88 4.27 -6.41 -9.20
N PRO A 89 3.78 -7.67 -9.28
CA PRO A 89 3.06 -8.17 -10.45
C PRO A 89 1.73 -7.47 -10.74
N ASN A 90 1.09 -6.86 -9.72
CA ASN A 90 -0.24 -6.26 -9.84
C ASN A 90 -0.21 -4.72 -9.80
N ILE A 91 0.98 -4.11 -9.93
CA ILE A 91 1.13 -2.66 -10.05
C ILE A 91 1.48 -2.34 -11.51
N ARG A 92 0.81 -1.34 -12.07
CA ARG A 92 1.05 -0.88 -13.45
C ARG A 92 2.50 -0.42 -13.64
N SER A 93 3.05 -0.67 -14.83
CA SER A 93 4.44 -0.38 -15.17
C SER A 93 4.78 1.12 -15.15
N ASP A 94 3.82 1.98 -15.47
CA ASP A 94 3.93 3.44 -15.41
C ASP A 94 4.08 3.95 -13.97
N ILE A 95 3.32 3.40 -13.02
CA ILE A 95 3.48 3.65 -11.58
C ILE A 95 4.86 3.16 -11.13
N LEU A 96 5.29 1.97 -11.54
CA LEU A 96 6.62 1.46 -11.18
C LEU A 96 7.75 2.32 -11.74
N ALA A 97 7.59 2.86 -12.95
CA ALA A 97 8.53 3.81 -13.54
C ALA A 97 8.61 5.10 -12.72
N MET A 98 7.46 5.66 -12.36
CA MET A 98 7.39 6.87 -11.54
C MET A 98 8.05 6.69 -10.16
N LEU A 99 7.87 5.53 -9.54
CA LEU A 99 8.43 5.21 -8.22
C LEU A 99 9.92 4.82 -8.27
N GLY A 100 10.52 4.71 -9.45
CA GLY A 100 11.89 4.22 -9.61
C GLY A 100 12.05 2.76 -9.14
N LEU A 101 11.01 1.95 -9.29
CA LEU A 101 10.96 0.54 -8.90
C LEU A 101 11.14 -0.43 -10.10
N GLN A 102 11.54 0.08 -11.27
CA GLN A 102 11.82 -0.76 -12.42
C GLN A 102 13.06 -1.64 -12.20
N ARG A 103 13.06 -2.82 -12.82
CA ARG A 103 14.25 -3.67 -12.90
C ARG A 103 15.33 -2.88 -13.65
N SER A 104 16.43 -2.54 -12.97
CA SER A 104 17.49 -1.72 -13.56
C SER A 104 18.21 -2.51 -14.65
N THR A 105 17.73 -2.49 -15.89
CA THR A 105 18.45 -3.02 -17.06
C THR A 105 19.46 -2.01 -17.63
N THR A 106 19.42 -0.74 -17.19
CA THR A 106 20.18 0.35 -17.82
C THR A 106 21.69 0.33 -17.55
N ARG A 107 22.19 -0.47 -16.60
CA ARG A 107 23.65 -0.61 -16.39
C ARG A 107 24.30 -1.71 -17.23
N ILE A 108 23.51 -2.60 -17.83
CA ILE A 108 24.05 -3.75 -18.56
C ILE A 108 24.49 -3.30 -19.96
N TRP A 109 23.66 -2.53 -20.66
CA TRP A 109 23.96 -2.05 -22.02
C TRP A 109 25.05 -0.96 -22.10
N GLN A 110 25.28 -0.23 -21.00
CA GLN A 110 26.35 0.77 -20.95
C GLN A 110 27.72 0.13 -20.69
N ASN A 111 27.74 -1.03 -20.02
CA ASN A 111 28.95 -1.82 -19.83
C ASN A 111 29.22 -2.74 -21.04
N GLU A 112 28.19 -3.20 -21.76
CA GLU A 112 28.35 -4.03 -22.96
C GLU A 112 28.89 -3.27 -24.17
N GLN A 113 28.58 -1.97 -24.32
CA GLN A 113 29.21 -1.14 -25.37
C GLN A 113 30.69 -0.80 -25.08
N ASP A 114 31.11 -0.87 -23.81
CA ASP A 114 32.52 -0.69 -23.40
C ASP A 114 33.31 -2.01 -23.40
N GLN A 115 32.66 -3.17 -23.65
CA GLN A 115 33.27 -4.51 -23.56
C GLN A 115 33.23 -5.34 -24.86
N GLU A 116 32.96 -4.74 -26.03
CA GLU A 116 33.09 -5.44 -27.32
C GLU A 116 34.55 -5.52 -27.86
N GLU A 117 35.55 -5.04 -27.10
CA GLU A 117 36.96 -5.33 -27.35
C GLU A 117 37.57 -6.10 -26.16
N GLN A 118 37.22 -7.39 -25.99
CA GLN A 118 38.15 -8.50 -25.68
C GLN A 118 37.45 -9.80 -25.24
N HIS A 119 37.49 -10.77 -26.16
CA HIS A 119 37.77 -12.21 -25.99
C HIS A 119 36.81 -13.14 -25.20
N GLU A 120 36.50 -14.25 -25.89
CA GLU A 120 35.76 -15.44 -25.50
C GLU A 120 36.45 -16.22 -24.36
N ASP A 121 35.67 -16.70 -23.38
CA ASP A 121 35.54 -18.13 -23.01
C ASP A 121 34.66 -18.27 -21.77
N GLY A 122 33.85 -19.32 -21.74
CA GLY A 122 32.72 -19.46 -20.83
C GLY A 122 33.04 -19.82 -19.39
N ASP A 123 32.10 -19.50 -18.51
CA ASP A 123 31.58 -20.44 -17.50
C ASP A 123 30.18 -19.96 -17.07
N GLY A 124 29.28 -20.92 -16.78
CA GLY A 124 27.88 -20.66 -16.46
C GLY A 124 27.72 -20.01 -15.09
N ALA A 125 27.76 -18.68 -15.05
CA ALA A 125 27.31 -17.92 -13.89
C ALA A 125 25.80 -17.73 -13.95
N GLU A 126 25.07 -18.32 -13.00
CA GLU A 126 23.70 -17.92 -12.68
C GLU A 126 23.71 -16.40 -12.42
N GLN A 127 23.24 -15.64 -13.41
CA GLN A 127 23.09 -14.19 -13.33
C GLN A 127 22.05 -13.89 -12.24
N GLU A 128 22.52 -13.57 -11.03
CA GLU A 128 21.69 -12.95 -10.00
C GLU A 128 21.10 -11.65 -10.58
N THR A 129 19.82 -11.72 -10.95
CA THR A 129 19.09 -10.59 -11.50
C THR A 129 19.06 -9.45 -10.47
N PRO A 130 19.47 -8.22 -10.81
CA PRO A 130 19.46 -7.11 -9.86
C PRO A 130 18.00 -6.72 -9.56
N SER A 131 17.55 -7.16 -8.39
CA SER A 131 16.26 -6.81 -7.80
C SER A 131 16.26 -5.32 -7.45
N PRO A 132 15.13 -4.60 -7.58
CA PRO A 132 15.02 -3.21 -7.11
C PRO A 132 15.47 -3.14 -5.65
N SER A 133 16.37 -2.20 -5.33
CA SER A 133 17.05 -2.23 -4.03
C SER A 133 16.05 -1.98 -2.89
N PRO A 134 16.09 -2.78 -1.81
CA PRO A 134 15.26 -2.56 -0.63
C PRO A 134 15.52 -1.21 0.07
N SER A 135 16.51 -0.44 -0.39
CA SER A 135 16.77 0.94 0.01
C SER A 135 15.77 1.95 -0.55
N ASN A 136 15.03 1.64 -1.62
CA ASN A 136 14.03 2.56 -2.17
C ASN A 136 12.88 2.70 -1.16
N PRO A 137 12.53 3.94 -0.73
CA PRO A 137 11.51 4.15 0.30
C PRO A 137 10.11 3.67 -0.11
N TYR A 138 9.81 3.57 -1.40
CA TYR A 138 8.52 3.05 -1.91
C TYR A 138 8.46 1.53 -1.93
N TYR A 139 9.60 0.83 -1.91
CA TYR A 139 9.70 -0.61 -2.17
C TYR A 139 8.71 -1.42 -1.34
N ARG A 140 8.74 -1.25 -0.02
CA ARG A 140 7.92 -2.05 0.89
C ARG A 140 6.43 -1.73 0.76
N ALA A 141 6.07 -0.47 0.61
CA ALA A 141 4.68 -0.05 0.44
C ALA A 141 4.09 -0.57 -0.88
N ALA A 142 4.85 -0.46 -1.97
CA ALA A 142 4.46 -0.98 -3.28
C ALA A 142 4.36 -2.51 -3.27
N ASN A 143 5.27 -3.21 -2.61
CA ASN A 143 5.26 -4.67 -2.56
C ASN A 143 4.03 -5.20 -1.82
N ILE A 144 3.69 -4.58 -0.67
CA ILE A 144 2.46 -4.91 0.06
C ILE A 144 1.24 -4.58 -0.79
N LEU A 145 1.16 -3.37 -1.35
CA LEU A 145 0.03 -2.96 -2.17
C LEU A 145 -0.19 -3.92 -3.35
N SER A 146 0.87 -4.30 -4.06
CA SER A 146 0.80 -5.26 -5.16
C SER A 146 0.12 -6.56 -4.76
N GLN A 147 0.39 -7.05 -3.55
CA GLN A 147 -0.23 -8.28 -3.05
C GLN A 147 -1.68 -8.08 -2.58
N LEU A 148 -2.05 -6.86 -2.21
CA LEU A 148 -3.43 -6.49 -1.86
C LEU A 148 -4.32 -6.22 -3.07
N MET A 149 -3.76 -5.81 -4.21
CA MET A 149 -4.53 -5.52 -5.43
C MET A 149 -5.49 -6.62 -5.88
N PRO A 150 -5.12 -7.93 -5.89
CA PRO A 150 -6.04 -9.00 -6.26
C PRO A 150 -7.05 -9.35 -5.17
N LEU A 151 -6.87 -8.86 -3.94
CA LEU A 151 -7.70 -9.23 -2.79
C LEU A 151 -8.89 -8.28 -2.62
N GLU A 152 -10.01 -8.80 -2.17
CA GLU A 152 -11.15 -7.98 -1.74
C GLU A 152 -11.01 -7.54 -0.28
N TYR A 153 -11.54 -6.37 0.04
CA TYR A 153 -11.58 -5.90 1.43
C TYR A 153 -12.68 -6.65 2.21
N SER A 154 -12.28 -7.69 2.93
CA SER A 154 -13.14 -8.58 3.71
C SER A 154 -12.57 -8.80 5.12
N PRO A 155 -13.34 -9.37 6.08
CA PRO A 155 -12.81 -9.72 7.40
C PRO A 155 -11.60 -10.64 7.33
N ARG A 156 -11.65 -11.61 6.41
CA ARG A 156 -10.58 -12.56 6.14
C ARG A 156 -9.29 -11.86 5.68
N ASN A 157 -9.41 -10.79 4.90
CA ASN A 157 -8.27 -10.03 4.38
C ASN A 157 -7.93 -8.78 5.22
N LEU A 158 -8.71 -8.47 6.26
CA LEU A 158 -8.60 -7.20 7.00
C LEU A 158 -7.19 -6.96 7.54
N LEU A 159 -6.55 -8.00 8.07
CA LEU A 159 -5.19 -7.91 8.60
C LEU A 159 -4.13 -7.75 7.51
N LYS A 160 -4.37 -8.32 6.32
CA LYS A 160 -3.53 -8.07 5.13
C LYS A 160 -3.63 -6.59 4.73
N PHE A 161 -4.82 -6.00 4.74
CA PHE A 161 -5.00 -4.56 4.48
C PHE A 161 -4.37 -3.68 5.57
N ALA A 162 -4.47 -4.08 6.84
CA ALA A 162 -3.82 -3.37 7.95
C ALA A 162 -2.29 -3.38 7.85
N ALA A 163 -1.71 -4.44 7.28
CA ALA A 163 -0.27 -4.60 7.06
C ALA A 163 0.34 -3.44 6.29
N PHE A 164 -0.38 -2.84 5.33
CA PHE A 164 0.09 -1.67 4.59
C PHE A 164 0.40 -0.50 5.52
N THR A 165 -0.51 -0.16 6.43
CA THR A 165 -0.29 0.96 7.37
C THR A 165 0.82 0.66 8.38
N HIS A 166 0.95 -0.61 8.78
CA HIS A 166 1.86 -1.03 9.83
C HIS A 166 3.31 -1.21 9.34
N TYR A 167 3.53 -1.85 8.19
CA TYR A 167 4.87 -2.20 7.68
C TYR A 167 5.49 -1.16 6.75
N THR A 168 4.84 -0.02 6.54
CA THR A 168 5.45 1.11 5.84
C THR A 168 6.68 1.62 6.60
N THR A 169 7.77 1.90 5.88
CA THR A 169 9.03 2.36 6.47
C THR A 169 8.93 3.79 6.98
N SER A 170 9.81 4.19 7.90
CA SER A 170 9.91 5.59 8.35
C SER A 170 10.20 6.56 7.20
N ALA A 171 11.03 6.15 6.23
CA ALA A 171 11.31 6.92 5.03
C ALA A 171 10.07 7.12 4.15
N PHE A 172 9.26 6.07 3.96
CA PHE A 172 7.98 6.20 3.27
C PHE A 172 7.01 7.14 4.00
N ARG A 173 6.93 7.05 5.33
CA ARG A 173 6.08 7.91 6.14
C ARG A 173 6.46 9.39 6.02
N ALA A 174 7.76 9.70 5.94
CA ALA A 174 8.23 11.05 5.68
C ALA A 174 7.84 11.56 4.27
N LEU A 175 7.71 10.68 3.29
CA LEU A 175 7.20 11.03 1.94
C LEU A 175 5.69 11.25 1.97
N TRP A 176 4.96 10.42 2.72
CA TRP A 176 3.53 10.63 2.97
C TRP A 176 3.27 12.00 3.61
N GLY A 177 3.94 12.34 4.72
CA GLY A 177 3.73 13.60 5.43
C GLY A 177 3.96 14.84 4.56
N ARG A 178 4.96 14.80 3.67
CA ARG A 178 5.24 15.88 2.71
C ARG A 178 4.36 15.88 1.46
N LYS A 179 3.34 15.00 1.39
CA LYS A 179 2.43 14.84 0.23
C LYS A 179 3.17 14.50 -1.07
N ASP A 180 4.20 13.67 -0.98
CA ASP A 180 4.93 13.20 -2.15
C ASP A 180 4.00 12.46 -3.12
N PRO A 181 4.06 12.75 -4.44
CA PRO A 181 3.13 12.16 -5.42
C PRO A 181 3.20 10.64 -5.51
N GLY A 182 4.40 10.05 -5.41
CA GLY A 182 4.58 8.60 -5.45
C GLY A 182 3.98 7.92 -4.23
N ALA A 183 4.17 8.51 -3.05
CA ALA A 183 3.51 8.04 -1.82
C ALA A 183 1.99 8.15 -1.94
N LEU A 184 1.48 9.29 -2.40
CA LEU A 184 0.04 9.55 -2.58
C LEU A 184 -0.61 8.54 -3.53
N ILE A 185 0.05 8.15 -4.63
CA ILE A 185 -0.46 7.13 -5.55
C ILE A 185 -0.62 5.77 -4.87
N LEU A 186 0.37 5.32 -4.10
CA LEU A 186 0.25 4.05 -3.39
C LEU A 186 -0.88 4.08 -2.35
N ILE A 187 -1.05 5.20 -1.66
CA ILE A 187 -2.09 5.39 -0.64
C ILE A 187 -3.49 5.46 -1.27
N VAL A 188 -3.65 6.20 -2.38
CA VAL A 188 -4.96 6.34 -3.03
C VAL A 188 -5.44 5.01 -3.61
N TYR A 189 -4.53 4.18 -4.14
CA TYR A 189 -4.84 2.82 -4.56
C TYR A 189 -5.27 1.93 -3.39
N TRP A 190 -4.58 2.01 -2.26
CA TRP A 190 -4.97 1.29 -1.05
C TRP A 190 -6.37 1.71 -0.56
N TYR A 191 -6.65 3.03 -0.52
CA TYR A 191 -7.97 3.52 -0.16
C TYR A 191 -9.04 3.10 -1.17
N ALA A 192 -8.77 3.15 -2.47
CA ALA A 192 -9.69 2.69 -3.50
C ALA A 192 -10.10 1.23 -3.26
N LYS A 193 -9.17 0.35 -2.86
CA LYS A 193 -9.50 -1.03 -2.48
C LYS A 193 -10.37 -1.13 -1.21
N ALA A 194 -10.25 -0.17 -0.29
CA ALA A 194 -11.04 -0.13 0.94
C ALA A 194 -12.43 0.53 0.78
N VAL A 195 -12.65 1.35 -0.25
CA VAL A 195 -13.92 2.07 -0.48
C VAL A 195 -15.14 1.13 -0.64
N PRO A 196 -15.06 0.00 -1.39
CA PRO A 196 -16.18 -0.93 -1.52
C PRO A 196 -16.54 -1.67 -0.23
N SER A 197 -15.74 -1.55 0.82
CA SER A 197 -15.98 -2.29 2.06
C SER A 197 -17.34 -1.95 2.68
N PRO A 198 -18.06 -2.96 3.21
CA PRO A 198 -19.35 -2.73 3.88
C PRO A 198 -19.19 -2.11 5.27
N TYR A 199 -17.96 -1.95 5.74
CA TYR A 199 -17.65 -1.52 7.10
C TYR A 199 -17.67 -0.01 7.23
N TRP A 200 -18.69 0.50 7.92
CA TRP A 200 -18.93 1.94 8.10
C TRP A 200 -17.71 2.70 8.64
N TRP A 201 -16.91 2.06 9.50
CA TRP A 201 -15.79 2.68 10.17
C TRP A 201 -14.65 3.06 9.21
N ILE A 202 -14.33 2.23 8.22
CA ILE A 202 -13.29 2.55 7.22
C ILE A 202 -13.89 3.26 5.99
N ARG A 203 -15.13 2.95 5.64
CA ARG A 203 -15.74 3.39 4.38
C ARG A 203 -15.79 4.90 4.22
N LYS A 204 -16.28 5.62 5.24
CA LYS A 204 -16.38 7.10 5.18
C LYS A 204 -15.00 7.72 4.95
N ARG A 205 -13.99 7.22 5.67
CA ARG A 205 -12.62 7.72 5.57
C ARG A 205 -11.99 7.40 4.23
N ALA A 206 -12.06 6.13 3.81
CA ALA A 206 -11.53 5.69 2.54
C ALA A 206 -12.14 6.47 1.39
N LEU A 207 -13.45 6.74 1.44
CA LEU A 207 -14.13 7.52 0.42
C LEU A 207 -13.59 8.96 0.36
N LEU A 208 -13.67 9.70 1.46
CA LEU A 208 -13.33 11.13 1.46
C LEU A 208 -11.84 11.39 1.23
N GLU A 209 -10.94 10.61 1.84
CA GLU A 209 -9.50 10.76 1.61
C GLU A 209 -9.10 10.28 0.22
N CYS A 210 -9.72 9.23 -0.34
CA CYS A 210 -9.46 8.83 -1.73
C CYS A 210 -9.83 9.96 -2.70
N GLN A 211 -11.01 10.56 -2.51
CA GLN A 211 -11.47 11.69 -3.30
C GLN A 211 -10.51 12.89 -3.17
N ALA A 212 -10.14 13.24 -1.92
CA ALA A 212 -9.25 14.36 -1.65
C ALA A 212 -7.86 14.18 -2.28
N ILE A 213 -7.29 12.97 -2.21
CA ILE A 213 -6.00 12.67 -2.84
C ILE A 213 -6.12 12.78 -4.37
N CYS A 214 -7.16 12.23 -5.00
CA CYS A 214 -7.35 12.35 -6.45
C CYS A 214 -7.39 13.82 -6.89
N ILE A 215 -8.22 14.63 -6.23
CA ILE A 215 -8.36 16.06 -6.52
C ILE A 215 -7.04 16.81 -6.27
N TYR A 216 -6.31 16.48 -5.21
CA TYR A 216 -5.01 17.09 -4.92
C TYR A 216 -3.98 16.78 -6.00
N MET A 217 -3.90 15.52 -6.43
CA MET A 217 -2.98 15.10 -7.49
C MET A 217 -3.26 15.85 -8.80
N GLU A 218 -4.53 15.98 -9.20
CA GLU A 218 -4.91 16.74 -10.41
C GLU A 218 -4.55 18.23 -10.31
N ARG A 219 -4.67 18.82 -9.11
CA ARG A 219 -4.39 20.25 -8.89
C ARG A 219 -2.90 20.57 -8.82
N HIS A 220 -2.10 19.67 -8.25
CA HIS A 220 -0.71 19.96 -7.86
C HIS A 220 0.34 19.15 -8.60
N HIS A 221 -0.05 18.09 -9.31
CA HIS A 221 0.85 17.15 -9.97
C HIS A 221 0.43 16.82 -11.42
N SER A 222 -0.24 17.75 -12.10
CA SER A 222 -0.66 17.58 -13.49
C SER A 222 0.50 17.48 -14.49
N ASP A 223 1.73 17.70 -14.05
CA ASP A 223 2.97 17.45 -14.78
C ASP A 223 3.31 15.96 -14.91
N ILE A 224 2.71 15.10 -14.09
CA ILE A 224 2.93 13.66 -14.13
C ILE A 224 2.32 13.08 -15.43
N PRO A 225 3.12 12.38 -16.27
CA PRO A 225 2.62 11.75 -17.49
C PRO A 225 1.53 10.71 -17.18
N HIS A 226 0.46 10.72 -17.98
CA HIS A 226 -0.65 9.76 -17.87
C HIS A 226 -1.33 9.75 -16.48
N LEU A 227 -1.27 10.85 -15.73
CA LEU A 227 -1.86 10.92 -14.40
C LEU A 227 -3.36 10.59 -14.41
N ASP A 228 -4.11 11.08 -15.41
CA ASP A 228 -5.54 10.78 -15.56
C ASP A 228 -5.79 9.28 -15.66
N ASP A 229 -5.00 8.57 -16.48
CA ASP A 229 -5.09 7.13 -16.63
C ASP A 229 -4.73 6.41 -15.32
N ILE A 230 -3.68 6.86 -14.61
CA ILE A 230 -3.25 6.31 -13.33
C ILE A 230 -4.35 6.46 -12.26
N LEU A 231 -5.01 7.62 -12.21
CA LEU A 231 -6.06 7.91 -11.24
C LEU A 231 -7.43 7.33 -11.62
N GLN A 232 -7.58 6.72 -12.80
CA GLN A 232 -8.87 6.22 -13.27
C GLN A 232 -9.48 5.17 -12.33
N PHE A 233 -8.69 4.20 -11.85
CA PHE A 233 -9.18 3.17 -10.92
C PHE A 233 -9.64 3.79 -9.58
N PRO A 234 -8.83 4.61 -8.90
CA PRO A 234 -9.27 5.30 -7.69
C PRO A 234 -10.48 6.20 -7.90
N LYS A 235 -10.50 7.06 -8.94
CA LYS A 235 -11.59 8.00 -9.24
C LYS A 235 -12.90 7.29 -9.51
N THR A 236 -12.86 6.19 -10.25
CA THR A 236 -14.05 5.36 -10.51
C THR A 236 -14.59 4.78 -9.20
N THR A 237 -13.69 4.22 -8.39
CA THR A 237 -14.09 3.51 -7.17
C THR A 237 -14.64 4.46 -6.10
N CYS A 238 -14.09 5.68 -6.00
CA CYS A 238 -14.55 6.70 -5.06
C CYS A 238 -15.65 7.63 -5.61
N GLY A 239 -16.14 7.37 -6.83
CA GLY A 239 -17.27 8.08 -7.43
C GLY A 239 -16.96 9.49 -7.98
N LEU A 240 -15.68 9.81 -8.25
CA LEU A 240 -15.28 11.05 -8.92
C LEU A 240 -15.34 10.97 -10.45
N SER A 241 -15.29 9.76 -11.00
CA SER A 241 -15.47 9.51 -12.44
C SER A 241 -16.50 8.41 -12.64
N THR A 242 -17.28 8.51 -13.71
CA THR A 242 -18.06 7.39 -14.23
C THR A 242 -17.19 6.51 -15.12
N ILE A 243 -17.56 5.23 -15.23
CA ILE A 243 -16.96 4.24 -16.16
C ILE A 243 -17.38 4.57 -17.59
#